data_AF-A0A2G2LH25-F1
#
_entry.id   AF-A0A2G2LH25-F1
#
_cell.length_a   1.000
_cell.length_b   1.000
_cell.length_c   1.000
_cell.angle_alpha   90.00
_cell.angle_beta   90.00
_cell.angle_gamma   90.00
#
_symmetry.space_group_name_H-M   'P 1'
#
loop_
_entity.id
_entity.type
_entity.pdbx_description
1 polymer ?
#
loop_
_entity_poly.entity_id
_entity_poly.type
_entity_poly.pdbx_seq_one_letter_code
_entity_poly.pdbx_strand_id
1 'polypeptide(L)'
;MAYISTSEVKEIRKALKIKFGKDIKFSVVRESSGLAVDVSIMSSVQDFSTLWKNKNKGEYGFGYKQIWGPGTMPTLASSKLYNDIVDIIKSAPAKVPGCNPWYDKSDSQTDYFDTAFYYHVNIGKFDKPYIQQ
;
A
#
# COMPACT_ATOMS: atom_id res chain seq x y z
N MET A 1 0.00 -21.03 0.73
CA MET A 1 1.24 -20.34 0.31
C MET A 1 0.86 -18.99 -0.24
N ALA A 2 1.44 -17.92 0.33
CA ALA A 2 1.14 -16.54 -0.06
C ALA A 2 1.39 -16.34 -1.56
N TYR A 3 0.38 -15.90 -2.31
CA TYR A 3 0.56 -15.60 -3.74
C TYR A 3 -0.51 -14.62 -4.21
N ILE A 4 -0.10 -13.63 -5.00
CA ILE A 4 -1.00 -12.70 -5.68
C ILE A 4 -0.71 -12.66 -7.19
N SER A 5 -1.76 -12.81 -7.98
CA SER A 5 -1.72 -12.77 -9.44
C SER A 5 -1.70 -11.34 -9.98
N THR A 6 -1.26 -11.19 -11.23
CA THR A 6 -1.30 -9.90 -11.93
C THR A 6 -2.73 -9.40 -12.16
N SER A 7 -3.70 -10.30 -12.28
CA SER A 7 -5.14 -10.01 -12.36
C SER A 7 -5.68 -9.39 -11.08
N GLU A 8 -5.34 -9.95 -9.91
CA GLU A 8 -5.77 -9.41 -8.61
C GLU A 8 -5.19 -8.02 -8.36
N VAL A 9 -3.89 -7.85 -8.66
CA VAL A 9 -3.22 -6.54 -8.55
C VAL A 9 -3.87 -5.50 -9.48
N LYS A 10 -4.34 -5.91 -10.66
CA LYS A 10 -5.07 -5.04 -11.58
C LYS A 10 -6.41 -4.58 -10.98
N GLU A 11 -7.14 -5.45 -10.29
CA GLU A 11 -8.38 -5.08 -9.61
C GLU A 11 -8.13 -4.13 -8.42
N ILE A 12 -7.08 -4.37 -7.63
CA ILE A 12 -6.65 -3.42 -6.57
C ILE A 12 -6.41 -2.03 -7.19
N ARG A 13 -5.64 -1.97 -8.28
CA ARG A 13 -5.34 -0.70 -8.96
C ARG A 13 -6.61 0.01 -9.46
N LYS A 14 -7.57 -0.73 -10.02
CA LYS A 14 -8.85 -0.18 -10.47
C LYS A 14 -9.67 0.37 -9.30
N ALA A 15 -9.81 -0.41 -8.22
CA ALA A 15 -10.57 -0.03 -7.05
C ALA A 15 -10.01 1.24 -6.38
N LEU A 16 -8.68 1.34 -6.23
CA LEU A 16 -8.01 2.53 -5.73
C LEU A 16 -8.25 3.74 -6.66
N LYS A 17 -8.15 3.55 -7.97
CA LYS A 17 -8.40 4.62 -8.94
C LYS A 17 -9.86 5.11 -8.93
N ILE A 18 -10.82 4.22 -8.70
CA ILE A 18 -12.25 4.58 -8.61
C ILE A 18 -12.51 5.41 -7.35
N LYS A 19 -11.97 4.99 -6.18
CA LYS A 19 -12.22 5.68 -4.91
C LYS A 19 -11.43 6.99 -4.77
N PHE A 20 -10.19 7.03 -5.26
CA PHE A 20 -9.24 8.10 -4.95
C PHE A 20 -8.57 8.74 -6.17
N GLY A 21 -8.84 8.27 -7.40
CA GLY A 21 -8.04 8.65 -8.58
C GLY A 21 -8.12 10.12 -9.02
N LYS A 22 -9.00 10.92 -8.41
CA LYS A 22 -9.04 12.38 -8.60
C LYS A 22 -8.05 13.11 -7.70
N ASP A 23 -7.86 12.62 -6.48
CA ASP A 23 -7.11 13.31 -5.42
C ASP A 23 -5.73 12.69 -5.20
N ILE A 24 -5.51 11.45 -5.65
CA ILE A 24 -4.33 10.65 -5.35
C ILE A 24 -3.85 9.83 -6.55
N LYS A 25 -2.55 9.89 -6.82
CA LYS A 25 -1.86 9.05 -7.79
C LYS A 25 -1.16 7.89 -7.07
N PHE A 26 -1.53 6.66 -7.45
CA PHE A 26 -0.92 5.44 -6.91
C PHE A 26 -0.01 4.76 -7.92
N SER A 27 1.05 4.13 -7.41
CA SER A 27 1.83 3.10 -8.09
C SER A 27 1.57 1.77 -7.38
N VAL A 28 0.84 0.88 -8.04
CA VAL A 28 0.53 -0.46 -7.52
C VAL A 28 1.34 -1.48 -8.32
N VAL A 29 2.23 -2.22 -7.68
CA VAL A 29 3.16 -3.16 -8.34
C VAL A 29 3.17 -4.48 -7.60
N ARG A 30 3.17 -5.58 -8.35
CA ARG A 30 3.40 -6.92 -7.78
C ARG A 30 4.89 -7.10 -7.53
N GLU A 31 5.27 -7.61 -6.38
CA GLU A 31 6.66 -7.99 -6.11
C GLU A 31 7.11 -9.13 -7.05
N SER A 32 8.40 -9.20 -7.37
CA SER A 32 8.97 -10.23 -8.25
C SER A 32 8.64 -11.65 -7.79
N SER A 33 8.68 -11.87 -6.47
CA SER A 33 8.35 -13.13 -5.78
C SER A 33 6.88 -13.56 -5.99
N GLY A 34 5.98 -12.61 -6.29
CA GLY A 34 4.54 -12.85 -6.31
C GLY A 34 3.92 -13.07 -4.93
N LEU A 35 4.70 -12.95 -3.86
CA LEU A 35 4.23 -13.11 -2.47
C LEU A 35 3.59 -11.81 -1.95
N ALA A 36 3.99 -10.66 -2.51
CA ALA A 36 3.56 -9.36 -2.03
C ALA A 36 3.07 -8.40 -3.11
N VAL A 37 2.30 -7.40 -2.69
CA VAL A 37 1.90 -6.23 -3.48
C VAL A 37 2.38 -4.93 -2.83
N ASP A 38 3.08 -4.12 -3.62
CA ASP A 38 3.52 -2.78 -3.25
C ASP A 38 2.49 -1.74 -3.71
N VAL A 39 1.95 -0.97 -2.77
CA VAL A 39 1.07 0.16 -3.01
C VAL A 39 1.76 1.44 -2.55
N SER A 40 2.29 2.20 -3.51
CA SER A 40 2.94 3.49 -3.27
C SER A 40 2.03 4.67 -3.62
N ILE A 41 1.84 5.59 -2.69
CA ILE A 41 1.22 6.90 -2.94
C ILE A 41 2.29 7.81 -3.56
N MET A 42 2.14 8.18 -4.83
CA MET A 42 3.11 8.99 -5.56
C MET A 42 2.82 10.48 -5.49
N SER A 43 1.55 10.86 -5.50
CA SER A 43 1.12 12.24 -5.32
C SER A 43 -0.26 12.30 -4.70
N SER A 44 -0.53 13.32 -3.90
CA SER A 44 -1.86 13.58 -3.38
C SER A 44 -2.07 15.05 -3.02
N VAL A 45 -3.34 15.44 -2.87
CA VAL A 45 -3.74 16.74 -2.30
C VAL A 45 -3.45 16.81 -0.79
N GLN A 46 -3.40 15.66 -0.10
CA GLN A 46 -3.06 15.64 1.33
C GLN A 46 -1.58 15.95 1.55
N ASP A 47 -1.28 16.66 2.63
CA ASP A 47 0.09 16.96 3.01
C ASP A 47 0.70 15.83 3.85
N PHE A 48 1.81 15.28 3.37
CA PHE A 48 2.64 14.30 4.06
C PHE A 48 4.03 14.84 4.43
N SER A 49 4.27 16.14 4.24
CA SER A 49 5.55 16.84 4.50
C SER A 49 6.13 16.56 5.88
N THR A 50 5.26 16.44 6.88
CA THR A 50 5.61 16.13 8.27
C THR A 50 6.39 14.84 8.43
N LEU A 51 6.22 13.85 7.53
CA LEU A 51 6.96 12.59 7.56
C LEU A 51 8.45 12.77 7.28
N TRP A 52 8.83 13.89 6.68
CA TRP A 52 10.22 14.21 6.32
C TRP A 52 10.70 15.50 6.99
N LYS A 53 10.03 15.98 8.05
CA LYS A 53 10.35 17.24 8.73
C LYS A 53 11.83 17.36 9.16
N ASN A 54 12.45 16.24 9.51
CA ASN A 54 13.85 16.19 9.95
C ASN A 54 14.81 15.75 8.83
N LYS A 55 14.37 15.80 7.56
CA LYS A 55 15.17 15.40 6.42
C LYS A 55 15.26 16.50 5.38
N ASN A 56 16.45 16.75 4.88
CA ASN A 56 16.66 17.69 3.78
C ASN A 56 16.42 17.04 2.42
N LYS A 57 16.09 17.87 1.43
CA LYS A 57 15.97 17.43 0.03
C LYS A 57 17.31 16.88 -0.44
N GLY A 58 17.35 15.59 -0.76
CA GLY A 58 18.57 14.86 -1.17
C GLY A 58 19.09 13.88 -0.12
N GLU A 59 18.58 13.91 1.11
CA GLU A 59 18.90 12.90 2.12
C GLU A 59 18.15 11.60 1.87
N TYR A 60 18.77 10.48 2.30
CA TYR A 60 18.18 9.15 2.17
C TYR A 60 16.79 9.07 2.82
N GLY A 61 15.80 8.67 2.03
CA GLY A 61 14.41 8.57 2.47
C GLY A 61 13.71 9.91 2.67
N PHE A 62 14.19 11.00 2.05
CA PHE A 62 13.38 12.19 1.81
C PHE A 62 12.32 11.89 0.75
N GLY A 63 11.04 12.17 1.04
CA GLY A 63 9.93 11.88 0.12
C GLY A 63 9.60 10.39 -0.03
N TYR A 64 10.24 9.50 0.73
CA TYR A 64 9.96 8.06 0.74
C TYR A 64 9.82 7.54 2.19
N LYS A 65 8.69 6.91 2.50
CA LYS A 65 8.46 6.25 3.79
C LYS A 65 7.52 5.06 3.63
N GLN A 66 7.97 3.88 4.05
CA GLN A 66 7.09 2.73 4.23
C GLN A 66 6.24 2.92 5.49
N ILE A 67 4.94 2.63 5.36
CA ILE A 67 3.94 2.76 6.41
C ILE A 67 3.49 1.35 6.82
N TRP A 68 3.72 1.02 8.08
CA TRP A 68 3.37 -0.27 8.66
C TRP A 68 1.97 -0.28 9.29
N GLY A 69 1.43 0.90 9.60
CA GLY A 69 0.12 1.02 10.23
C GLY A 69 -0.39 2.46 10.32
N PRO A 70 -1.64 2.65 10.76
CA PRO A 70 -2.29 3.96 10.81
C PRO A 70 -1.60 4.94 11.78
N GLY A 71 -0.87 4.44 12.79
CA GLY A 71 -0.15 5.26 13.77
C GLY A 71 1.12 5.93 13.24
N THR A 72 1.63 5.52 12.07
CA THR A 72 2.77 6.20 11.42
C THR A 72 2.32 7.37 10.55
N MET A 73 1.02 7.51 10.31
CA MET A 73 0.46 8.62 9.54
C MET A 73 0.40 9.89 10.38
N PRO A 74 0.63 11.07 9.78
CA PRO A 74 0.77 12.31 10.52
C PRO A 74 -0.56 12.88 11.02
N THR A 75 -1.67 12.55 10.35
CA THR A 75 -2.99 13.07 10.67
C THR A 75 -4.01 11.94 10.76
N LEU A 76 -5.10 12.19 11.50
CA LEU A 76 -6.21 11.26 11.61
C LEU A 76 -6.87 10.98 10.24
N ALA A 77 -6.91 11.99 9.36
CA ALA A 77 -7.43 11.82 7.99
C ALA A 77 -6.54 10.87 7.18
N SER A 78 -5.22 11.01 7.29
CA SER A 78 -4.25 10.12 6.65
C SER A 78 -4.29 8.69 7.22
N SER A 79 -4.56 8.53 8.52
CA SER A 79 -4.79 7.22 9.15
C SER A 79 -6.05 6.54 8.61
N LYS A 80 -7.16 7.29 8.42
CA LYS A 80 -8.38 6.75 7.80
C LYS A 80 -8.13 6.33 6.36
N LEU A 81 -7.42 7.16 5.59
CA LEU A 81 -7.01 6.84 4.22
C LEU A 81 -6.16 5.57 4.17
N TYR A 82 -5.24 5.35 5.12
CA TYR A 82 -4.48 4.11 5.21
C TYR A 82 -5.40 2.89 5.38
N ASN A 83 -6.34 2.96 6.32
CA ASN A 83 -7.28 1.86 6.55
C ASN A 83 -8.13 1.60 5.29
N ASP A 84 -8.64 2.65 4.66
CA ASP A 84 -9.40 2.52 3.41
C ASP A 84 -8.60 1.85 2.28
N ILE A 85 -7.30 2.15 2.17
CA ILE A 85 -6.40 1.52 1.20
C ILE A 85 -6.21 0.04 1.55
N VAL A 86 -5.94 -0.28 2.81
CA VAL A 86 -5.77 -1.66 3.28
C VAL A 86 -7.04 -2.47 3.05
N ASP A 87 -8.21 -1.91 3.33
CA ASP A 87 -9.50 -2.56 3.09
C ASP A 87 -9.69 -2.86 1.59
N ILE A 88 -9.29 -1.95 0.70
CA ILE A 88 -9.31 -2.20 -0.74
C ILE A 88 -8.32 -3.28 -1.14
N ILE A 89 -7.10 -3.26 -0.62
CA ILE A 89 -6.09 -4.28 -0.91
C ILE A 89 -6.60 -5.68 -0.54
N LYS A 90 -7.26 -5.81 0.62
CA LYS A 90 -7.79 -7.08 1.12
C LYS A 90 -9.08 -7.54 0.43
N SER A 91 -9.94 -6.60 0.01
CA SER A 91 -11.26 -6.92 -0.56
C SER A 91 -11.31 -7.00 -2.08
N ALA A 92 -10.46 -6.25 -2.80
CA ALA A 92 -10.51 -6.19 -4.26
C ALA A 92 -10.13 -7.51 -4.96
N PRO A 93 -9.14 -8.30 -4.48
CA PRO A 93 -8.78 -9.59 -5.08
C PRO A 93 -9.92 -10.61 -5.09
N ALA A 94 -10.78 -10.60 -4.06
CA ALA A 94 -11.93 -11.50 -3.95
C ALA A 94 -12.98 -11.31 -5.05
N LYS A 95 -12.91 -10.20 -5.81
CA LYS A 95 -13.79 -9.95 -6.97
C LYS A 95 -13.37 -10.71 -8.22
N VAL A 96 -12.14 -11.25 -8.24
CA VAL A 96 -11.65 -12.04 -9.36
C VAL A 96 -12.23 -13.46 -9.27
N PRO A 97 -12.85 -14.00 -10.35
CA PRO A 97 -13.39 -15.35 -10.35
C PRO A 97 -12.30 -16.38 -10.03
N GLY A 98 -12.53 -17.23 -9.02
CA GLY A 98 -11.59 -18.26 -8.60
C GLY A 98 -10.55 -17.81 -7.57
N CYS A 99 -10.60 -16.55 -7.11
CA CYS A 99 -9.74 -16.04 -6.04
C CYS A 99 -10.46 -16.09 -4.68
N ASN A 100 -9.72 -16.46 -3.63
CA ASN A 100 -10.24 -16.48 -2.27
C ASN A 100 -10.18 -15.09 -1.61
N PRO A 101 -11.03 -14.82 -0.60
CA PRO A 101 -10.89 -13.65 0.24
C PRO A 101 -9.50 -13.60 0.90
N TRP A 102 -8.99 -12.38 1.13
CA TRP A 102 -7.75 -12.21 1.87
C TRP A 102 -7.92 -12.75 3.30
N TYR A 103 -6.94 -13.52 3.77
CA TYR A 103 -6.90 -14.09 5.10
C TYR A 103 -5.50 -14.01 5.68
N ASP A 104 -5.42 -14.03 7.01
CA ASP A 104 -4.19 -14.13 7.78
C ASP A 104 -4.45 -15.06 8.96
N LYS A 105 -3.81 -16.22 8.91
CA LYS A 105 -3.81 -17.26 9.95
C LYS A 105 -2.39 -17.51 10.45
N SER A 106 -1.48 -16.55 10.23
CA SER A 106 -0.11 -16.69 10.67
C SER A 106 -0.06 -16.86 12.18
N ASP A 107 0.62 -17.93 12.61
CA ASP A 107 0.81 -18.27 14.02
C ASP A 107 2.29 -18.46 14.30
N SER A 108 2.75 -17.84 15.38
CA SER A 108 4.17 -17.83 15.76
C SER A 108 4.72 -19.22 16.12
N GLN A 109 3.87 -20.20 16.44
CA GLN A 109 4.28 -21.52 16.94
C GLN A 109 4.13 -22.63 15.89
N THR A 110 3.25 -22.46 14.91
CA THR A 110 2.82 -23.56 14.04
C THR A 110 3.09 -23.30 12.56
N ASP A 111 2.65 -22.16 12.04
CA ASP A 111 2.90 -21.74 10.66
C ASP A 111 3.00 -20.21 10.56
N TYR A 112 4.24 -19.75 10.48
CA TYR A 112 4.57 -18.33 10.47
C TYR A 112 4.12 -17.62 9.16
N PHE A 113 3.85 -18.36 8.09
CA PHE A 113 3.65 -17.81 6.74
C PHE A 113 2.27 -18.12 6.12
N ASP A 114 1.26 -18.49 6.92
CA ASP A 114 -0.10 -18.73 6.41
C ASP A 114 -0.91 -17.44 6.23
N THR A 115 -0.62 -16.73 5.16
CA THR A 115 -1.40 -15.56 4.69
C THR A 115 -1.74 -15.71 3.22
N ALA A 116 -2.83 -15.06 2.78
CA ALA A 116 -3.21 -15.05 1.37
C ALA A 116 -2.13 -14.40 0.49
N PHE A 117 -1.65 -13.21 0.89
CA PHE A 117 -0.51 -12.51 0.33
C PHE A 117 -0.10 -11.36 1.26
N TYR A 118 1.16 -10.93 1.15
CA TYR A 118 1.70 -9.77 1.86
C TYR A 118 1.43 -8.47 1.11
N TYR A 119 1.42 -7.34 1.83
CA TYR A 119 1.30 -6.03 1.20
C TYR A 119 2.18 -5.00 1.89
N HIS A 120 2.65 -4.04 1.11
CA HIS A 120 3.44 -2.92 1.60
C HIS A 120 2.79 -1.62 1.12
N VAL A 121 2.45 -0.75 2.07
CA VAL A 121 1.97 0.58 1.76
C VAL A 121 3.11 1.57 1.95
N ASN A 122 3.35 2.36 0.93
CA ASN A 122 4.46 3.31 0.89
C ASN A 122 3.95 4.70 0.51
N ILE A 123 4.60 5.73 1.03
CA ILE A 123 4.49 7.10 0.51
C ILE A 123 5.76 7.38 -0.26
N GLY A 124 5.62 7.71 -1.54
CA GLY A 124 6.70 7.74 -2.52
C GLY A 124 7.22 6.35 -2.87
N LYS A 125 8.30 6.33 -3.66
CA LYS A 125 9.08 5.14 -3.96
C LYS A 125 10.57 5.48 -3.85
N PHE A 126 11.41 4.47 -3.63
CA PHE A 126 12.86 4.65 -3.74
C PHE A 126 13.22 5.31 -5.08
N ASP A 127 14.02 6.37 -5.02
CA ASP A 127 14.41 7.23 -6.16
C ASP A 127 13.26 8.01 -6.84
N LYS A 128 12.04 7.94 -6.32
CA LYS A 128 10.87 8.68 -6.81
C LYS A 128 10.10 9.27 -5.63
N PRO A 129 10.56 10.42 -5.09
CA PRO A 129 9.93 11.02 -3.92
C PRO A 129 8.47 11.37 -4.20
N TYR A 130 7.67 11.36 -3.15
CA TYR A 130 6.30 11.85 -3.17
C TYR A 130 6.24 13.31 -3.62
N ILE A 131 5.24 13.63 -4.44
CA ILE A 131 4.98 14.98 -4.93
C ILE A 131 3.66 15.45 -4.35
N GLN A 132 3.67 16.53 -3.56
CA GLN A 132 2.44 17.21 -3.15
C GLN A 132 1.83 17.92 -4.36
N GLN A 133 0.53 17.74 -4.59
CA GLN A 133 -0.21 18.38 -5.68
C GLN A 133 -0.60 19.81 -5.36
#